data_AF-A0A935FNL0-F1
#
_entry.id   AF-A0A935FNL0-F1
#
_cell.length_a   1.000
_cell.length_b   1.000
_cell.length_c   1.000
_cell.angle_alpha   90.00
_cell.angle_beta   90.00
_cell.angle_gamma   90.00
#
_symmetry.space_group_name_H-M   'P 1'
#
loop_
_entity.id
_entity.type
_entity.pdbx_description
1 polymer ?
#
loop_
_entity_poly.entity_id
_entity_poly.type
_entity_poly.pdbx_seq_one_letter_code
_entity_poly.pdbx_strand_id
1 'polypeptide(L)'
;MLQVSRIVDSIEYSSNHFTNTNEVADCNSETKERRPSLDREEKHSIFNHLINYCVQHYCLEYMKEALEVHKKLLEFDVYTETDSNYMQVDIYRNIVKICSSVKEIDWLEDFIRDYTDKLSPEHRVDMRNLAHAHLYFLEKHYDESLTVLSTLSENINLLKTDIRNLKLKLFYELEYVDEAESLIDSYYQFLSTSKNVTEDNRKFFKQYLTYYKQLLRRGKEMKKSDLSYMYSQIEKEKNIVNRFWLLEKIRELLEKKER
;
A
#
# COMPACT_ATOMS: atom_id res chain seq x y z
N MET A 1 19.43 10.23 0.60
CA MET A 1 19.23 9.24 1.67
C MET A 1 18.43 9.91 2.76
N LEU A 2 17.13 9.60 2.86
CA LEU A 2 16.28 10.17 3.91
C LEU A 2 16.69 9.57 5.27
N GLN A 3 16.22 10.19 6.35
CA GLN A 3 16.53 9.80 7.73
C GLN A 3 16.19 8.33 8.03
N VAL A 4 15.22 7.73 7.33
CA VAL A 4 14.74 6.36 7.57
C VAL A 4 15.81 5.29 7.31
N SER A 5 16.52 5.36 6.18
CA SER A 5 17.58 4.39 5.84
C SER A 5 18.73 4.42 6.86
N ARG A 6 19.08 5.59 7.39
CA ARG A 6 20.12 5.71 8.43
C ARG A 6 19.68 5.08 9.76
N ILE A 7 18.40 5.17 10.10
CA ILE A 7 17.85 4.54 11.32
C ILE A 7 17.83 3.02 11.16
N VAL A 8 17.43 2.52 9.99
CA VAL A 8 17.47 1.09 9.68
C VAL A 8 18.90 0.53 9.82
N ASP A 9 19.89 1.19 9.21
CA ASP A 9 21.29 0.79 9.33
C ASP A 9 21.76 0.84 10.79
N SER A 10 21.30 1.83 11.58
CA SER A 10 21.63 1.86 13.01
C SER A 10 20.96 0.75 13.82
N ILE A 11 19.83 0.17 13.39
CA ILE A 11 19.26 -1.01 14.07
C ILE A 11 20.14 -2.25 13.84
N GLU A 12 20.81 -2.34 12.67
CA GLU A 12 21.82 -3.37 12.40
C GLU A 12 23.08 -3.20 13.27
N TYR A 13 23.51 -1.95 13.51
CA TYR A 13 24.79 -1.66 14.15
C TYR A 13 24.73 -1.23 15.62
N SER A 14 23.57 -0.84 16.16
CA SER A 14 23.47 -0.18 17.47
C SER A 14 22.57 -0.89 18.49
N SER A 15 23.15 -1.01 19.68
CA SER A 15 22.55 -1.19 20.99
C SER A 15 21.91 0.12 21.52
N ASN A 16 21.41 1.01 20.64
CA ASN A 16 20.91 2.35 21.03
C ASN A 16 19.40 2.50 20.78
N HIS A 17 18.76 3.19 21.73
CA HIS A 17 17.31 3.44 21.79
C HIS A 17 16.86 4.40 20.68
N PHE A 18 15.75 4.09 20.01
CA PHE A 18 14.97 5.05 19.22
C PHE A 18 13.56 5.11 19.79
N THR A 19 13.24 6.17 20.53
CA THR A 19 11.91 6.35 21.15
C THR A 19 11.06 7.42 20.47
N ASN A 20 11.63 8.26 19.57
CA ASN A 20 10.85 9.19 18.77
C ASN A 20 11.65 9.73 17.56
N THR A 21 10.97 10.09 16.47
CA THR A 21 11.61 10.64 15.25
C THR A 21 12.34 11.97 15.48
N ASN A 22 12.07 12.65 16.59
CA ASN A 22 12.70 13.93 16.94
C ASN A 22 14.07 13.80 17.63
N GLU A 23 14.48 12.61 18.09
CA GLU A 23 15.79 12.41 18.75
C GLU A 23 16.90 12.00 17.75
N VAL A 24 16.56 11.77 16.49
CA VAL A 24 17.51 11.36 15.44
C VAL A 24 18.41 12.53 14.99
N ALA A 25 18.11 13.77 15.40
CA ALA A 25 18.88 14.96 15.03
C ALA A 25 20.01 15.32 16.02
N ASP A 26 20.00 14.78 17.25
CA ASP A 26 20.98 15.12 18.29
C ASP A 26 21.55 13.85 18.93
N CYS A 27 22.56 13.26 18.30
CA CYS A 27 23.41 12.26 18.95
C CYS A 27 24.87 12.43 18.48
N ASN A 28 25.46 13.55 18.88
CA ASN A 28 26.90 13.79 18.86
C ASN A 28 27.37 14.22 20.26
N SER A 29 27.06 13.44 21.30
CA SER A 29 27.82 13.48 22.56
C SER A 29 27.39 12.36 23.52
N GLU A 30 28.35 11.48 23.79
CA GLU A 30 28.62 10.91 25.11
C GLU A 30 27.51 10.09 25.80
N THR A 31 27.51 8.77 25.56
CA THR A 31 27.69 7.71 26.59
C THR A 31 27.59 6.32 25.92
N LYS A 32 28.73 5.63 25.79
CA LYS A 32 28.81 4.22 25.37
C LYS A 32 28.50 3.31 26.56
N GLU A 33 27.25 3.28 27.02
CA GLU A 33 26.79 2.14 27.82
C GLU A 33 26.33 1.04 26.86
N ARG A 34 26.99 -0.13 26.90
CA ARG A 34 26.55 -1.33 26.15
C ARG A 34 25.23 -1.82 26.76
N ARG A 35 24.11 -1.32 26.28
CA ARG A 35 22.79 -1.93 26.52
C ARG A 35 22.70 -3.31 25.84
N PRO A 36 21.85 -4.21 26.34
CA PRO A 36 21.53 -5.46 25.65
C PRO A 36 21.06 -5.18 24.22
N SER A 37 21.25 -6.14 23.31
CA SER A 37 20.63 -6.09 21.98
C SER A 37 19.12 -5.86 22.12
N LEU A 38 18.55 -4.96 21.31
CA LEU A 38 17.12 -4.71 21.27
C LEU A 38 16.35 -6.04 21.16
N ASP A 39 15.33 -6.21 22.00
CA ASP A 39 14.49 -7.40 21.95
C ASP A 39 13.54 -7.38 20.73
N ARG A 40 12.79 -8.47 20.54
CA ARG A 40 11.88 -8.61 19.39
C ARG A 40 10.77 -7.55 19.40
N GLU A 41 10.23 -7.25 20.58
CA GLU A 41 9.12 -6.30 20.75
C GLU A 41 9.58 -4.87 20.45
N GLU A 42 10.74 -4.47 20.97
CA GLU A 42 11.36 -3.17 20.70
C GLU A 42 11.65 -2.99 19.21
N LYS A 43 12.21 -4.01 18.54
CA LYS A 43 12.45 -3.97 17.10
C LYS A 43 11.15 -3.85 16.31
N HIS A 44 10.15 -4.68 16.62
CA HIS A 44 8.85 -4.63 15.97
C HIS A 44 8.22 -3.23 16.09
N SER A 45 8.26 -2.66 17.29
CA SER A 45 7.76 -1.32 17.57
C SER A 45 8.50 -0.26 16.73
N ILE A 46 9.82 -0.27 16.71
CA ILE A 46 10.61 0.70 15.93
C ILE A 46 10.28 0.60 14.43
N PHE A 47 10.23 -0.62 13.88
CA PHE A 47 9.87 -0.80 12.47
C PHE A 47 8.46 -0.28 12.16
N ASN A 48 7.47 -0.55 13.03
CA ASN A 48 6.12 -0.01 12.88
C ASN A 48 6.09 1.52 12.91
N HIS A 49 6.89 2.17 13.77
CA HIS A 49 7.01 3.62 13.80
C HIS A 49 7.60 4.17 12.50
N LEU A 50 8.65 3.53 11.97
CA LEU A 50 9.25 3.92 10.69
C LEU A 50 8.29 3.75 9.51
N ILE A 51 7.54 2.64 9.48
CA ILE A 51 6.52 2.38 8.46
C ILE A 51 5.44 3.47 8.53
N ASN A 52 4.91 3.76 9.73
CA ASN A 52 3.90 4.79 9.93
C ASN A 52 4.41 6.18 9.50
N TYR A 53 5.65 6.51 9.82
CA TYR A 53 6.28 7.75 9.38
C TYR A 53 6.34 7.85 7.84
N CYS A 54 6.72 6.78 7.15
CA CYS A 54 6.74 6.75 5.68
C CYS A 54 5.32 6.90 5.10
N VAL A 55 4.35 6.19 5.66
CA VAL A 55 2.94 6.23 5.21
C VAL A 55 2.33 7.62 5.40
N GLN A 56 2.69 8.35 6.47
CA GLN A 56 2.21 9.73 6.70
C GLN A 56 2.69 10.74 5.64
N HIS A 57 3.87 10.51 5.03
CA HIS A 57 4.40 11.42 4.02
C HIS A 57 3.88 11.10 2.60
N TYR A 58 3.37 9.87 2.39
CA TYR A 58 2.62 9.39 1.22
C TYR A 58 3.06 9.94 -0.15
N CYS A 59 4.36 9.89 -0.45
CA CYS A 59 4.91 10.10 -1.79
C CYS A 59 5.70 8.85 -2.23
N LEU A 60 6.00 8.74 -3.53
CA LEU A 60 6.56 7.52 -4.10
C LEU A 60 7.91 7.15 -3.47
N GLU A 61 8.73 8.16 -3.18
CA GLU A 61 10.01 8.02 -2.50
C GLU A 61 9.85 7.39 -1.11
N TYR A 62 8.91 7.89 -0.29
CA TYR A 62 8.63 7.30 1.03
C TYR A 62 7.98 5.92 0.93
N MET A 63 7.24 5.60 -0.13
CA MET A 63 6.71 4.25 -0.34
C MET A 63 7.84 3.25 -0.65
N LYS A 64 8.87 3.66 -1.39
CA LYS A 64 10.07 2.85 -1.59
C LYS A 64 10.80 2.63 -0.28
N GLU A 65 10.95 3.66 0.54
CA GLU A 65 11.55 3.50 1.87
C GLU A 65 10.72 2.62 2.78
N ALA A 66 9.40 2.76 2.77
CA ALA A 66 8.51 1.87 3.50
C ALA A 66 8.73 0.41 3.09
N LEU A 67 8.96 0.12 1.80
CA LEU A 67 9.28 -1.23 1.35
C LEU A 67 10.60 -1.73 1.93
N GLU A 68 11.65 -0.91 1.90
CA GLU A 68 12.95 -1.28 2.48
C GLU A 68 12.86 -1.54 3.99
N VAL A 69 12.07 -0.74 4.71
CA VAL A 69 11.79 -0.97 6.13
C VAL A 69 11.06 -2.31 6.35
N HIS A 70 10.10 -2.66 5.50
CA HIS A 70 9.44 -3.97 5.58
C HIS A 70 10.39 -5.13 5.25
N LYS A 71 11.23 -5.01 4.20
CA LYS A 71 12.25 -6.01 3.87
C LYS A 71 13.13 -6.31 5.09
N LYS A 72 13.57 -5.28 5.79
CA LYS A 72 14.38 -5.41 7.01
C LYS A 72 13.60 -6.04 8.15
N LEU A 73 12.36 -5.63 8.38
CA LEU A 73 11.47 -6.28 9.36
C LEU A 73 11.31 -7.79 9.08
N LEU A 74 11.27 -8.20 7.81
CA LEU A 74 11.25 -9.62 7.41
C LEU A 74 12.59 -10.32 7.63
N GLU A 75 13.71 -9.69 7.27
CA GLU A 75 15.08 -10.21 7.49
C GLU A 75 15.36 -10.46 8.98
N PHE A 76 14.86 -9.59 9.86
CA PHE A 76 14.99 -9.73 11.31
C PHE A 76 13.98 -10.70 11.93
N ASP A 77 13.04 -11.26 11.16
CA ASP A 77 11.97 -12.14 11.66
C ASP A 77 11.17 -11.49 12.81
N VAL A 78 10.88 -10.18 12.70
CA VAL A 78 10.16 -9.39 13.71
C VAL A 78 8.81 -8.89 13.19
N TYR A 79 8.11 -9.68 12.38
CA TYR A 79 6.76 -9.40 11.89
C TYR A 79 5.65 -9.80 12.89
N THR A 80 6.00 -10.07 14.14
CA THR A 80 5.10 -10.35 15.26
C THR A 80 5.76 -9.87 16.56
N GLU A 81 4.96 -9.27 17.45
CA GLU A 81 5.39 -8.83 18.79
C GLU A 81 5.67 -10.00 19.73
N THR A 82 5.05 -11.15 19.46
CA THR A 82 5.11 -12.34 20.34
C THR A 82 5.96 -13.46 19.73
N ASP A 83 6.22 -14.50 20.51
CA ASP A 83 6.79 -15.77 20.02
C ASP A 83 5.81 -16.57 19.15
N SER A 84 4.68 -15.98 18.73
CA SER A 84 3.86 -16.54 17.67
C SER A 84 4.71 -16.81 16.43
N ASN A 85 4.57 -18.01 15.87
CA ASN A 85 5.23 -18.37 14.62
C ASN A 85 4.54 -17.78 13.39
N TYR A 86 3.45 -17.01 13.56
CA TYR A 86 2.65 -16.49 12.47
C TYR A 86 2.80 -14.99 12.26
N MET A 87 2.96 -14.61 10.99
CA MET A 87 2.94 -13.24 10.52
C MET A 87 1.57 -12.60 10.68
N GLN A 88 1.57 -11.34 11.12
CA GLN A 88 0.36 -10.52 11.14
C GLN A 88 -0.15 -10.29 9.71
N VAL A 89 -1.45 -10.52 9.51
CA VAL A 89 -2.12 -10.37 8.19
C VAL A 89 -1.94 -8.97 7.63
N ASP A 90 -1.98 -7.94 8.48
CA ASP A 90 -1.84 -6.55 8.07
C ASP A 90 -0.46 -6.24 7.50
N ILE A 91 0.62 -6.83 8.07
CA ILE A 91 1.98 -6.68 7.56
C ILE A 91 2.07 -7.28 6.15
N TYR A 92 1.62 -8.52 5.99
CA TYR A 92 1.64 -9.20 4.68
C TYR A 92 0.89 -8.38 3.62
N ARG A 93 -0.34 -7.96 3.96
CA ARG A 93 -1.17 -7.12 3.09
C ARG A 93 -0.50 -5.79 2.75
N ASN A 94 0.08 -5.11 3.72
CA ASN A 94 0.72 -3.80 3.50
C ASN A 94 1.92 -3.94 2.55
N ILE A 95 2.72 -4.98 2.71
CA ILE A 95 3.84 -5.30 1.82
C ILE A 95 3.35 -5.46 0.37
N VAL A 96 2.32 -6.29 0.15
CA VAL A 96 1.71 -6.48 -1.20
C VAL A 96 1.29 -5.15 -1.81
N LYS A 97 0.61 -4.30 -1.03
CA LYS A 97 0.12 -2.99 -1.50
C LYS A 97 1.24 -2.00 -1.79
N ILE A 98 2.29 -1.99 -0.97
CA ILE A 98 3.47 -1.15 -1.17
C ILE A 98 4.18 -1.59 -2.45
N CYS A 99 4.48 -2.88 -2.62
CA CYS A 99 5.09 -3.42 -3.84
C CYS A 99 4.31 -3.06 -5.09
N SER A 100 2.97 -3.18 -5.03
CA SER A 100 2.09 -2.78 -6.11
C SER A 100 2.13 -1.27 -6.41
N SER A 101 2.36 -0.43 -5.40
CA SER A 101 2.48 1.03 -5.57
C SER A 101 3.84 1.43 -6.16
N VAL A 102 4.92 0.76 -5.77
CA VAL A 102 6.29 1.04 -6.24
C VAL A 102 6.68 0.25 -7.49
N LYS A 103 5.84 -0.71 -7.92
CA LYS A 103 6.01 -1.59 -9.08
C LYS A 103 7.22 -2.53 -8.98
N GLU A 104 7.45 -3.08 -7.79
CA GLU A 104 8.49 -4.08 -7.52
C GLU A 104 7.93 -5.49 -7.77
N ILE A 105 7.94 -5.93 -9.03
CA ILE A 105 7.30 -7.19 -9.48
C ILE A 105 8.08 -8.40 -8.99
N ASP A 106 9.36 -8.50 -9.35
CA ASP A 106 10.21 -9.65 -9.04
C ASP A 106 10.27 -9.91 -7.53
N TRP A 107 10.40 -8.84 -6.74
CA TRP A 107 10.43 -8.96 -5.29
C TRP A 107 9.08 -9.37 -4.70
N LEU A 108 7.95 -8.93 -5.29
CA LEU A 108 6.63 -9.37 -4.86
C LEU A 108 6.44 -10.87 -5.11
N GLU A 109 6.93 -11.39 -6.24
CA GLU A 109 6.88 -12.82 -6.54
C GLU A 109 7.67 -13.64 -5.50
N ASP A 110 8.90 -13.23 -5.20
CA ASP A 110 9.73 -13.84 -4.16
C ASP A 110 9.06 -13.77 -2.78
N PHE A 111 8.50 -12.61 -2.42
CA PHE A 111 7.79 -12.42 -1.17
C PHE A 111 6.60 -13.38 -1.00
N ILE A 112 5.79 -13.55 -2.05
CA ILE A 112 4.67 -14.49 -2.04
C ILE A 112 5.15 -15.91 -1.80
N ARG A 113 6.20 -16.34 -2.51
CA ARG A 113 6.78 -17.68 -2.38
C ARG A 113 7.30 -17.95 -0.97
N ASP A 114 8.04 -16.99 -0.41
CA ASP A 114 8.85 -17.23 0.79
C ASP A 114 8.07 -16.95 2.10
N TYR A 115 7.06 -16.07 2.06
CA TYR A 115 6.38 -15.60 3.28
C TYR A 115 4.90 -15.96 3.40
N THR A 116 4.23 -16.47 2.34
CA THR A 116 2.81 -16.86 2.47
C THR A 116 2.59 -17.90 3.57
N ASP A 117 3.47 -18.90 3.66
CA ASP A 117 3.31 -19.98 4.64
C ASP A 117 3.64 -19.55 6.08
N LYS A 118 4.16 -18.33 6.26
CA LYS A 118 4.31 -17.68 7.57
C LYS A 118 2.99 -17.12 8.10
N LEU A 119 1.93 -17.01 7.30
CA LEU A 119 0.60 -16.64 7.80
C LEU A 119 -0.06 -17.81 8.54
N SER A 120 -1.04 -17.51 9.39
CA SER A 120 -1.89 -18.55 9.98
C SER A 120 -2.66 -19.31 8.87
N PRO A 121 -2.84 -20.64 8.99
CA PRO A 121 -3.45 -21.46 7.93
C PRO A 121 -4.80 -20.94 7.41
N GLU A 122 -5.60 -20.32 8.28
CA GLU A 122 -6.90 -19.72 7.96
C GLU A 122 -6.82 -18.55 6.96
N HIS A 123 -5.68 -17.85 6.87
CA HIS A 123 -5.51 -16.67 6.02
C HIS A 123 -4.64 -16.91 4.79
N ARG A 124 -3.90 -18.02 4.74
CA ARG A 124 -2.92 -18.30 3.66
C ARG A 124 -3.53 -18.24 2.27
N VAL A 125 -4.65 -18.92 2.04
CA VAL A 125 -5.26 -19.01 0.71
C VAL A 125 -5.73 -17.64 0.23
N ASP A 126 -6.49 -16.93 1.07
CA ASP A 126 -7.02 -15.60 0.72
C ASP A 126 -5.90 -14.57 0.52
N MET A 127 -4.86 -14.57 1.37
CA MET A 127 -3.73 -13.65 1.21
C MET A 127 -2.87 -13.99 -0.01
N ARG A 128 -2.64 -15.28 -0.30
CA ARG A 128 -1.91 -15.72 -1.50
C ARG A 128 -2.62 -15.25 -2.76
N ASN A 129 -3.93 -15.50 -2.84
CA ASN A 129 -4.74 -15.12 -3.99
C ASN A 129 -4.82 -13.60 -4.14
N LEU A 130 -4.92 -12.83 -3.05
CA LEU A 130 -4.83 -11.37 -3.10
C LEU A 130 -3.48 -10.92 -3.67
N ALA A 131 -2.39 -11.51 -3.19
CA ALA A 131 -1.05 -11.14 -3.63
C ALA A 131 -0.80 -11.49 -5.10
N HIS A 132 -1.24 -12.67 -5.57
CA HIS A 132 -1.20 -13.02 -6.98
C HIS A 132 -2.08 -12.11 -7.84
N ALA A 133 -3.27 -11.72 -7.37
CA ALA A 133 -4.09 -10.77 -8.10
C ALA A 133 -3.35 -9.43 -8.30
N HIS A 134 -2.61 -8.95 -7.29
CA HIS A 134 -1.75 -7.79 -7.43
C HIS A 134 -0.57 -8.03 -8.37
N LEU A 135 0.08 -9.19 -8.31
CA LEU A 135 1.19 -9.56 -9.21
C LEU A 135 0.73 -9.57 -10.67
N TYR A 136 -0.33 -10.31 -10.98
CA TYR A 136 -0.93 -10.36 -12.32
C TYR A 136 -1.37 -8.99 -12.83
N PHE A 137 -1.90 -8.14 -11.94
CA PHE A 137 -2.22 -6.76 -12.32
C PHE A 137 -0.98 -5.97 -12.75
N LEU A 138 0.15 -6.10 -12.04
CA LEU A 138 1.40 -5.42 -12.39
C LEU A 138 1.99 -5.95 -13.69
N GLU A 139 1.87 -7.25 -13.94
CA GLU A 139 2.29 -7.92 -15.18
C GLU A 139 1.36 -7.65 -16.36
N LYS A 140 0.23 -6.96 -16.13
CA LYS A 140 -0.84 -6.69 -17.11
C LYS A 140 -1.61 -7.94 -17.56
N HIS A 141 -1.55 -9.01 -16.78
CA HIS A 141 -2.40 -10.20 -16.90
C HIS A 141 -3.76 -9.91 -16.22
N TYR A 142 -4.54 -9.01 -16.82
CA TYR A 142 -5.72 -8.43 -16.18
C TYR A 142 -6.87 -9.43 -16.02
N ASP A 143 -7.10 -10.31 -17.00
CA ASP A 143 -8.15 -11.33 -16.93
C ASP A 143 -7.85 -12.39 -15.84
N GLU A 144 -6.60 -12.83 -15.75
CA GLU A 144 -6.13 -13.75 -14.71
C GLU A 144 -6.23 -13.10 -13.32
N SER A 145 -5.82 -11.83 -13.21
CA SER A 145 -5.96 -11.04 -11.99
C SER A 145 -7.41 -10.97 -11.54
N LEU A 146 -8.34 -10.64 -12.44
CA LEU A 146 -9.77 -10.55 -12.14
C LEU A 146 -10.36 -11.92 -11.75
N THR A 147 -9.93 -12.99 -12.41
CA THR A 147 -10.35 -14.36 -12.12
C THR A 147 -9.97 -14.76 -10.70
N VAL A 148 -8.69 -14.61 -10.32
CA VAL A 148 -8.22 -14.93 -8.97
C VAL A 148 -8.90 -14.04 -7.93
N LEU A 149 -9.00 -12.74 -8.19
CA LEU A 149 -9.61 -11.78 -7.28
C LEU A 149 -11.09 -12.09 -7.00
N SER A 150 -11.79 -12.70 -7.96
CA SER A 150 -13.20 -13.10 -7.82
C SER A 150 -13.40 -14.34 -6.95
N THR A 151 -12.34 -15.10 -6.67
CA THR A 151 -12.38 -16.25 -5.74
C THR A 151 -12.28 -15.85 -4.27
N LEU A 152 -11.83 -14.62 -3.98
CA LEU A 152 -11.59 -14.18 -2.62
C LEU A 152 -12.87 -13.98 -1.83
N SER A 153 -12.86 -14.47 -0.58
CA SER A 153 -13.95 -14.21 0.35
C SER A 153 -13.91 -12.76 0.85
N GLU A 154 -15.05 -12.07 0.78
CA GLU A 154 -15.19 -10.74 1.42
C GLU A 154 -15.36 -10.83 2.94
N ASN A 155 -15.12 -12.00 3.56
CA ASN A 155 -15.37 -12.21 4.99
C ASN A 155 -14.38 -11.45 5.87
N ILE A 156 -13.16 -11.24 5.38
CA ILE A 156 -12.15 -10.47 6.10
C ILE A 156 -12.39 -8.98 5.84
N ASN A 157 -12.77 -8.24 6.89
CA ASN A 157 -13.16 -6.83 6.76
C ASN A 157 -12.09 -5.95 6.11
N LEU A 158 -10.81 -6.23 6.40
CA LEU A 158 -9.68 -5.52 5.80
C LEU A 158 -9.63 -5.67 4.26
N LEU A 159 -9.95 -6.87 3.74
CA LEU A 159 -9.91 -7.18 2.30
C LEU A 159 -11.02 -6.53 1.49
N LYS A 160 -12.17 -6.23 2.10
CA LYS A 160 -13.33 -5.67 1.40
C LYS A 160 -12.99 -4.44 0.57
N THR A 161 -12.13 -3.57 1.11
CA THR A 161 -11.70 -2.35 0.41
C THR A 161 -10.64 -2.63 -0.64
N ASP A 162 -9.69 -3.54 -0.38
CA ASP A 162 -8.63 -3.85 -1.33
C ASP A 162 -9.16 -4.56 -2.57
N ILE A 163 -10.07 -5.51 -2.38
CA ILE A 163 -10.74 -6.22 -3.48
C ILE A 163 -11.48 -5.22 -4.37
N ARG A 164 -12.28 -4.33 -3.78
CA ARG A 164 -13.02 -3.30 -4.56
C ARG A 164 -12.08 -2.35 -5.29
N ASN A 165 -11.00 -1.92 -4.62
CA ASN A 165 -10.01 -1.05 -5.24
C ASN A 165 -9.31 -1.70 -6.43
N LEU A 166 -8.88 -2.95 -6.30
CA LEU A 166 -8.20 -3.67 -7.37
C LEU A 166 -9.18 -4.00 -8.52
N LYS A 167 -10.42 -4.40 -8.21
CA LYS A 167 -11.48 -4.58 -9.22
C LYS A 167 -11.72 -3.30 -10.02
N LEU A 168 -11.79 -2.13 -9.38
CA LEU A 168 -11.92 -0.86 -10.11
C LEU A 168 -10.75 -0.64 -11.06
N LYS A 169 -9.50 -0.84 -10.61
CA LYS A 169 -8.35 -0.72 -11.52
C LYS A 169 -8.44 -1.69 -12.69
N LEU A 170 -8.80 -2.95 -12.44
CA LEU A 170 -8.98 -3.97 -13.47
C LEU A 170 -10.07 -3.59 -14.48
N PHE A 171 -11.24 -3.16 -14.00
CA PHE A 171 -12.33 -2.73 -14.87
C PHE A 171 -11.96 -1.52 -15.72
N TYR A 172 -11.13 -0.61 -15.19
CA TYR A 172 -10.59 0.48 -15.99
C TYR A 172 -9.70 -0.03 -17.14
N GLU A 173 -8.77 -0.92 -16.84
CA GLU A 173 -7.81 -1.45 -17.82
C GLU A 173 -8.48 -2.37 -18.86
N LEU A 174 -9.52 -3.11 -18.46
CA LEU A 174 -10.32 -3.99 -19.33
C LEU A 174 -11.45 -3.24 -20.07
N GLU A 175 -11.61 -1.94 -19.85
CA GLU A 175 -12.71 -1.12 -20.37
C GLU A 175 -14.13 -1.63 -20.01
N TYR A 176 -14.27 -2.29 -18.85
CA TYR A 176 -15.54 -2.78 -18.28
C TYR A 176 -16.27 -1.65 -17.55
N VAL A 177 -16.84 -0.74 -18.34
CA VAL A 177 -17.43 0.52 -17.84
C VAL A 177 -18.65 0.26 -16.96
N ASP A 178 -19.57 -0.61 -17.38
CA ASP A 178 -20.83 -0.86 -16.66
C ASP A 178 -20.59 -1.54 -15.31
N GLU A 179 -19.66 -2.49 -15.27
CA GLU A 179 -19.21 -3.17 -14.06
C GLU A 179 -18.54 -2.20 -13.09
N ALA A 180 -17.70 -1.29 -13.62
CA ALA A 180 -17.08 -0.25 -12.81
C ALA A 180 -18.12 0.70 -12.21
N GLU A 181 -19.13 1.12 -12.97
CA GLU A 181 -20.20 1.99 -12.45
C GLU A 181 -21.03 1.30 -11.35
N SER A 182 -21.44 0.05 -11.58
CA SER A 182 -22.15 -0.75 -10.58
C SER A 182 -21.32 -0.93 -9.30
N LEU A 183 -20.02 -1.19 -9.46
CA LEU A 183 -19.11 -1.32 -8.33
C LEU A 183 -18.94 -0.01 -7.56
N ILE A 184 -18.83 1.14 -8.25
CA ILE A 184 -18.75 2.45 -7.60
C ILE A 184 -19.98 2.71 -6.73
N ASP A 185 -21.18 2.46 -7.27
CA ASP A 185 -22.44 2.74 -6.56
C ASP A 185 -22.58 1.86 -5.32
N SER A 186 -22.31 0.55 -5.45
CA SER A 186 -22.29 -0.36 -4.29
C SER A 186 -21.18 0.00 -3.27
N TYR A 187 -20.04 0.51 -3.74
CA TYR A 187 -18.94 0.92 -2.88
C TYR A 187 -19.31 2.18 -2.07
N TYR A 188 -20.00 3.17 -2.66
CA TYR A 188 -20.53 4.32 -1.90
C TYR A 188 -21.50 3.89 -0.79
N GLN A 189 -22.37 2.91 -1.06
CA GLN A 189 -23.29 2.37 -0.06
C GLN A 189 -22.55 1.64 1.06
N PHE A 190 -21.60 0.77 0.73
CA PHE A 190 -20.73 0.11 1.70
C PHE A 190 -19.98 1.12 2.56
N LEU A 191 -19.34 2.11 1.94
CA LEU A 191 -18.60 3.16 2.64
C LEU A 191 -19.50 3.99 3.54
N SER A 192 -20.80 4.09 3.28
CA SER A 192 -21.74 4.87 4.09
C SER A 192 -22.30 4.08 5.27
N THR A 193 -22.34 2.75 5.17
CA THR A 193 -22.94 1.85 6.18
C THR A 193 -21.91 1.13 7.06
N SER A 194 -20.68 0.97 6.57
CA SER A 194 -19.64 0.23 7.29
C SER A 194 -19.20 0.96 8.56
N LYS A 195 -19.21 0.28 9.71
CA LYS A 195 -18.69 0.79 10.98
C LYS A 195 -17.16 0.65 11.09
N ASN A 196 -16.55 -0.18 10.25
CA ASN A 196 -15.12 -0.49 10.29
C ASN A 196 -14.27 0.51 9.48
N VAL A 197 -14.90 1.49 8.83
CA VAL A 197 -14.21 2.53 8.04
C VAL A 197 -14.34 3.85 8.79
N THR A 198 -13.21 4.40 9.22
CA THR A 198 -13.11 5.71 9.87
C THR A 198 -13.68 6.82 8.98
N GLU A 199 -14.07 7.94 9.58
CA GLU A 199 -14.64 9.08 8.85
C GLU A 199 -13.64 9.65 7.83
N ASP A 200 -12.37 9.80 8.22
CA ASP A 200 -11.30 10.24 7.32
C ASP A 200 -11.10 9.29 6.15
N ASN A 201 -10.97 7.99 6.40
CA ASN A 201 -10.82 7.01 5.33
C ASN A 201 -12.03 7.02 4.40
N ARG A 202 -13.24 7.17 4.94
CA ARG A 202 -14.47 7.30 4.15
C ARG A 202 -14.41 8.50 3.21
N LYS A 203 -13.92 9.65 3.68
CA LYS A 203 -13.71 10.83 2.85
C LYS A 203 -12.71 10.54 1.72
N PHE A 204 -11.57 9.92 2.05
CA PHE A 204 -10.51 9.60 1.08
C PHE A 204 -10.99 8.60 0.01
N PHE A 205 -11.74 7.57 0.39
CA PHE A 205 -12.36 6.63 -0.55
C PHE A 205 -13.40 7.32 -1.44
N LYS A 206 -14.29 8.15 -0.87
CA LYS A 206 -15.31 8.88 -1.66
C LYS A 206 -14.67 9.81 -2.67
N GLN A 207 -13.58 10.47 -2.30
CA GLN A 207 -12.81 11.33 -3.20
C GLN A 207 -12.16 10.52 -4.33
N TYR A 208 -11.55 9.37 -4.02
CA TYR A 208 -11.03 8.44 -5.02
C TYR A 208 -12.12 8.02 -6.03
N LEU A 209 -13.29 7.56 -5.55
CA LEU A 209 -14.40 7.15 -6.41
C LEU A 209 -14.90 8.29 -7.32
N THR A 210 -14.93 9.52 -6.81
CA THR A 210 -15.32 10.71 -7.59
C THR A 210 -14.34 10.99 -8.73
N TYR A 211 -13.03 10.90 -8.48
CA TYR A 211 -12.02 11.09 -9.52
C TYR A 211 -12.01 9.92 -10.51
N TYR A 212 -12.13 8.69 -10.02
CA TYR A 212 -12.23 7.50 -10.84
C TYR A 212 -13.41 7.59 -11.81
N LYS A 213 -14.61 7.96 -11.32
CA LYS A 213 -15.83 8.09 -12.16
C LYS A 213 -15.67 9.16 -13.25
N GLN A 214 -15.00 10.27 -12.93
CA GLN A 214 -14.69 11.32 -13.91
C GLN A 214 -13.73 10.81 -14.99
N LEU A 215 -12.67 10.10 -14.60
CA LEU A 215 -11.72 9.48 -15.52
C LEU A 215 -12.39 8.45 -16.43
N LEU A 216 -13.20 7.56 -15.86
CA LEU A 216 -13.89 6.50 -16.58
C LEU A 216 -14.82 7.08 -17.67
N ARG A 217 -15.70 8.02 -17.29
CA ARG A 217 -16.74 8.54 -18.20
C ARG A 217 -16.22 9.53 -19.22
N ARG A 218 -15.27 10.39 -18.82
CA ARG A 218 -14.91 11.59 -19.59
C ARG A 218 -13.44 11.71 -19.89
N GLY A 219 -12.58 10.85 -19.33
CA GLY A 219 -11.12 10.99 -19.44
C GLY A 219 -10.62 11.11 -20.88
N LYS A 220 -11.16 10.29 -21.80
CA LYS A 220 -10.80 10.34 -23.23
C LYS A 220 -11.23 11.67 -23.91
N GLU A 221 -12.38 12.21 -23.51
CA GLU A 221 -13.00 13.42 -24.09
C GLU A 221 -12.51 14.73 -23.47
N MET A 222 -11.95 14.70 -22.25
CA MET A 222 -11.50 15.90 -21.53
C MET A 222 -10.44 16.68 -22.32
N LYS A 223 -10.48 18.02 -22.21
CA LYS A 223 -9.43 18.88 -22.77
C LYS A 223 -8.14 18.70 -21.98
N LYS A 224 -7.00 18.99 -22.62
CA LYS A 224 -5.68 18.96 -21.96
C LYS A 224 -5.66 19.83 -20.70
N SER A 225 -6.25 21.03 -20.76
CA SER A 225 -6.38 21.94 -19.62
C SER A 225 -7.10 21.32 -18.43
N ASP A 226 -8.19 20.58 -18.70
CA ASP A 226 -9.03 19.99 -17.66
C ASP A 226 -8.32 18.80 -16.98
N LEU A 227 -7.61 17.99 -17.77
CA LEU A 227 -6.76 16.90 -17.27
C LEU A 227 -5.60 17.45 -16.43
N SER A 228 -4.91 18.49 -16.89
CA SER A 228 -3.83 19.13 -16.13
C SER A 228 -4.34 19.77 -14.83
N TYR A 229 -5.53 20.38 -14.85
CA TYR A 229 -6.17 20.88 -13.64
C TYR A 229 -6.46 19.74 -12.67
N MET A 230 -7.10 18.67 -13.11
CA MET A 230 -7.40 17.50 -12.28
C MET A 230 -6.13 16.86 -11.70
N TYR A 231 -5.07 16.71 -12.51
CA TYR A 231 -3.76 16.26 -12.04
C TYR A 231 -3.25 17.13 -10.89
N SER A 232 -3.27 18.45 -11.05
CA SER A 232 -2.81 19.39 -10.01
C SER A 232 -3.63 19.32 -8.72
N GLN A 233 -4.93 19.04 -8.81
CA GLN A 233 -5.79 18.90 -7.63
C GLN A 233 -5.43 17.62 -6.85
N ILE A 234 -5.30 16.50 -7.55
CA ILE A 234 -4.93 15.21 -6.95
C ILE A 234 -3.49 15.26 -6.42
N GLU A 235 -2.59 16.00 -7.08
CA GLU A 235 -1.22 16.13 -6.64
C GLU A 235 -1.10 16.88 -5.31
N LYS A 236 -1.91 17.93 -5.11
CA LYS A 236 -1.92 18.72 -3.88
C LYS A 236 -2.55 17.99 -2.69
N GLU A 237 -3.51 17.11 -2.94
CA GLU A 237 -4.16 16.32 -1.91
C GLU A 237 -3.30 15.09 -1.56
N LYS A 238 -2.80 15.03 -0.33
CA LYS A 238 -1.93 13.93 0.12
C LYS A 238 -2.73 12.66 0.42
N ASN A 239 -3.99 12.80 0.82
CA ASN A 239 -4.78 11.70 1.39
C ASN A 239 -5.84 11.19 0.40
N ILE A 240 -5.41 10.68 -0.76
CA ILE A 240 -6.28 10.00 -1.72
C ILE A 240 -5.87 8.54 -1.84
N VAL A 241 -6.84 7.64 -1.71
CA VAL A 241 -6.62 6.22 -1.95
C VAL A 241 -6.22 5.99 -3.41
N ASN A 242 -5.20 5.17 -3.65
CA ASN A 242 -4.68 4.88 -5.00
C ASN A 242 -4.26 6.13 -5.79
N ARG A 243 -3.83 7.20 -5.10
CA ARG A 243 -3.37 8.46 -5.71
C ARG A 243 -2.38 8.26 -6.85
N PHE A 244 -1.35 7.42 -6.66
CA PHE A 244 -0.34 7.17 -7.68
C PHE A 244 -0.93 6.62 -8.98
N TRP A 245 -1.89 5.68 -8.87
CA TRP A 245 -2.55 5.11 -10.04
C TRP A 245 -3.43 6.15 -10.75
N LEU A 246 -4.18 6.99 -10.02
CA LEU A 246 -4.95 8.07 -10.64
C LEU A 246 -4.05 9.04 -11.42
N LEU A 247 -2.94 9.47 -10.82
CA LEU A 247 -1.98 10.37 -11.47
C LEU A 247 -1.35 9.72 -12.72
N GLU A 248 -1.03 8.43 -12.65
CA GLU A 248 -0.54 7.65 -13.79
C GLU A 248 -1.56 7.63 -14.94
N LYS A 249 -2.82 7.26 -14.68
CA LYS A 249 -3.86 7.23 -15.72
C LYS A 249 -4.10 8.61 -16.34
N ILE A 250 -4.05 9.69 -15.55
CA ILE A 250 -4.16 11.06 -16.08
C ILE A 250 -2.97 11.38 -16.99
N ARG A 251 -1.75 10.99 -16.59
CA ARG A 251 -0.54 11.23 -17.38
C ARG A 251 -0.61 10.49 -18.73
N GLU A 252 -1.04 9.24 -18.75
CA GLU A 252 -1.23 8.48 -19.99
C GLU A 252 -2.22 9.16 -20.95
N LEU A 253 -3.31 9.74 -20.42
CA LEU A 253 -4.27 10.50 -21.22
C LEU A 253 -3.69 11.82 -21.75
N LEU A 254 -2.85 12.49 -20.97
CA LEU A 254 -2.14 13.71 -21.40
C LEU A 254 -1.15 13.40 -22.53
N GLU A 255 -0.34 12.34 -22.40
CA GLU A 255 0.63 11.90 -23.42
C GLU A 255 -0.05 11.55 -24.74
N LYS A 256 -1.21 10.89 -24.70
CA LYS A 256 -2.01 10.57 -25.89
C LYS A 256 -2.54 11.81 -26.63
N LYS A 257 -2.63 12.97 -25.97
CA LYS A 257 -3.08 14.24 -26.57
C LYS A 257 -1.92 15.12 -27.04
N GLU A 258 -0.67 14.75 -26.74
CA GLU A 258 0.53 15.42 -27.24
C GLU A 258 1.04 14.80 -28.55
N ARG A 259 0.60 13.58 -28.86
CA ARG A 259 0.82 12.87 -30.13
C ARG A 259 -0.26 13.23 -31.15
#